data_AF-A0A524GXX7-F1
#
_entry.id   AF-A0A524GXX7-F1
#
_cell.length_a   1.000
_cell.length_b   1.000
_cell.length_c   1.000
_cell.angle_alpha   90.00
_cell.angle_beta   90.00
_cell.angle_gamma   90.00
#
_symmetry.space_group_name_H-M   'P 1'
#
loop_
_entity.id
_entity.type
_entity.pdbx_description
1 polymer ?
#
loop_
_entity_poly.entity_id
_entity_poly.type
_entity_poly.pdbx_seq_one_letter_code
_entity_poly.pdbx_strand_id
1 'polypeptide(L)'
;MKKSIIILFILLSALSVKIFAQDKPVTEICIPCEKLIELKIPDVKITNAITVTQVQSYCKVMGVIGKEINFELLLPLDWNRIYVMGGGGGFVGTVQNMAAGKVNEGFATSGTDTGHKTAGLGSADWALNEMERQVNFGHLAVHRTAEVSKAIIGSYYGKWPEYSYFMGCSRGGGQAMMEAQRYPNDFDGIIAGAPAFDWVSIAVEAIQNTQAVYPAKLTESILTKEHIKILHEAVLKQCDLIDGVRDSIINNPAGCKFDFATLPVCPGDVPGKGCFTTAQVKAIRTIYDGFDVGNGF
;
A
#
# COMPACT_ATOMS: atom_id res chain seq x y z
N MET A 1 -41.06 -65.76 -39.10
CA MET A 1 -41.36 -65.54 -37.67
C MET A 1 -40.21 -66.04 -36.82
N LYS A 2 -39.43 -65.12 -36.24
CA LYS A 2 -38.72 -65.20 -34.94
C LYS A 2 -37.73 -64.02 -34.91
N LYS A 3 -38.13 -62.94 -34.22
CA LYS A 3 -37.26 -61.81 -33.88
C LYS A 3 -36.39 -62.27 -32.71
N SER A 4 -35.08 -62.34 -32.88
CA SER A 4 -34.14 -62.53 -31.78
C SER A 4 -33.74 -61.17 -31.22
N ILE A 5 -34.15 -60.91 -29.98
CA ILE A 5 -33.76 -59.75 -29.18
C ILE A 5 -32.38 -60.06 -28.59
N ILE A 6 -31.37 -59.29 -28.95
CA ILE A 6 -30.04 -59.35 -28.34
C ILE A 6 -30.01 -58.29 -27.23
N ILE A 7 -29.97 -58.75 -25.98
CA ILE A 7 -29.81 -57.90 -24.79
C ILE A 7 -28.32 -57.65 -24.60
N LEU A 8 -27.89 -56.41 -24.79
CA LEU A 8 -26.51 -55.97 -24.57
C LEU A 8 -26.34 -55.64 -23.07
N PHE A 9 -25.64 -56.49 -22.33
CA PHE A 9 -25.21 -56.19 -20.96
C PHE A 9 -24.01 -55.24 -21.01
N ILE A 10 -24.23 -53.99 -20.58
CA ILE A 10 -23.16 -53.02 -20.34
C ILE A 10 -22.54 -53.35 -18.97
N LEU A 11 -21.33 -53.90 -18.96
CA LEU A 11 -20.50 -53.97 -17.76
C LEU A 11 -19.91 -52.57 -17.49
N LEU A 12 -20.50 -51.84 -16.54
CA LEU A 12 -19.90 -50.64 -15.98
C LEU A 12 -18.79 -51.07 -15.00
N SER A 13 -17.54 -51.09 -15.46
CA SER A 13 -16.39 -51.21 -14.56
C SER A 13 -16.21 -49.88 -13.81
N ALA A 14 -16.62 -49.83 -12.55
CA ALA A 14 -16.32 -48.71 -11.67
C ALA A 14 -14.82 -48.71 -11.35
N LEU A 15 -14.01 -48.00 -12.15
CA LEU A 15 -12.67 -47.61 -11.72
C LEU A 15 -12.82 -46.56 -10.62
N SER A 16 -12.67 -46.99 -9.38
CA SER A 16 -12.47 -46.12 -8.23
C SER A 16 -11.10 -45.46 -8.36
N VAL A 17 -11.06 -44.30 -9.01
CA VAL A 17 -9.91 -43.39 -8.95
C VAL A 17 -9.80 -42.93 -7.51
N LYS A 18 -8.89 -43.54 -6.76
CA LYS A 18 -8.42 -42.99 -5.49
C LYS A 18 -7.66 -41.70 -5.85
N ILE A 19 -8.33 -40.56 -5.69
CA ILE A 19 -7.68 -39.27 -5.66
C ILE A 19 -6.80 -39.30 -4.41
N PHE A 20 -5.53 -39.63 -4.57
CA PHE A 20 -4.53 -39.29 -3.56
C PHE A 20 -4.46 -37.77 -3.56
N ALA A 21 -4.92 -37.14 -2.47
CA ALA A 21 -4.49 -35.79 -2.16
C ALA A 21 -2.96 -35.86 -2.14
N GLN A 22 -2.32 -35.10 -3.03
CA GLN A 22 -0.87 -35.00 -3.05
C GLN A 22 -0.49 -34.30 -1.74
N ASP A 23 0.06 -35.03 -0.78
CA ASP A 23 0.58 -34.42 0.45
C ASP A 23 1.51 -33.30 0.03
N LYS A 24 1.17 -32.06 0.41
CA LYS A 24 2.06 -30.93 0.17
C LYS A 24 3.41 -31.28 0.81
N PRO A 25 4.53 -31.16 0.08
CA PRO A 25 5.84 -31.42 0.67
C PRO A 25 6.02 -30.49 1.86
N VAL A 26 6.11 -31.06 3.06
CA VAL A 26 6.38 -30.31 4.29
C VAL A 26 7.73 -29.61 4.09
N THR A 27 7.76 -28.29 4.23
CA THR A 27 9.01 -27.53 4.15
C THR A 27 9.87 -27.91 5.35
N GLU A 28 11.00 -28.58 5.10
CA GLU A 28 11.96 -28.91 6.16
C GLU A 28 12.65 -27.62 6.63
N ILE A 29 12.44 -27.26 7.89
CA ILE A 29 12.99 -26.05 8.51
C ILE A 29 14.43 -26.35 8.95
N CYS A 30 15.40 -25.58 8.43
CA CYS A 30 16.82 -25.76 8.73
C CYS A 30 17.22 -25.16 10.08
N ILE A 31 16.63 -24.02 10.45
CA ILE A 31 16.89 -23.36 11.73
C ILE A 31 15.57 -23.24 12.50
N PRO A 32 15.43 -23.83 13.70
CA PRO A 32 14.24 -23.63 14.53
C PRO A 32 13.95 -22.15 14.76
N CYS A 33 12.68 -21.76 14.84
CA CYS A 33 12.29 -20.34 14.92
C CYS A 33 13.04 -19.58 16.02
N GLU A 34 13.05 -20.14 17.23
CA GLU A 34 13.65 -19.54 18.42
C GLU A 34 15.18 -19.45 18.31
N LYS A 35 15.79 -20.23 17.43
CA LYS A 35 17.24 -20.20 17.14
C LYS A 35 17.65 -19.13 16.15
N LEU A 36 16.71 -18.50 15.44
CA LEU A 36 17.02 -17.35 14.58
C LEU A 36 17.62 -16.18 15.36
N ILE A 37 17.37 -16.05 16.67
CA ILE A 37 18.02 -15.03 17.50
C ILE A 37 19.55 -15.14 17.54
N GLU A 38 20.10 -16.33 17.25
CA GLU A 38 21.53 -16.61 17.23
C GLU A 38 22.17 -16.32 15.85
N LEU A 39 21.35 -16.14 14.81
CA LEU A 39 21.79 -15.93 13.43
C LEU A 39 22.63 -14.65 13.31
N LYS A 40 23.77 -14.76 12.64
CA LYS A 40 24.71 -13.64 12.43
C LYS A 40 24.61 -13.14 11.00
N ILE A 41 24.04 -11.95 10.84
CA ILE A 41 24.01 -11.21 9.58
C ILE A 41 24.71 -9.86 9.84
N PRO A 42 25.62 -9.40 8.96
CA PRO A 42 26.28 -8.11 9.12
C PRO A 42 25.29 -6.97 9.32
N ASP A 43 25.52 -6.15 10.35
CA ASP A 43 24.70 -4.98 10.67
C ASP A 43 23.22 -5.29 10.96
N VAL A 44 22.91 -6.50 11.43
CA VAL A 44 21.57 -6.91 11.83
C VAL A 44 21.58 -7.53 13.22
N LYS A 45 20.61 -7.14 14.05
CA LYS A 45 20.33 -7.77 15.34
C LYS A 45 18.89 -8.26 15.36
N ILE A 46 18.71 -9.58 15.38
CA ILE A 46 17.41 -10.19 15.66
C ILE A 46 17.15 -10.03 17.16
N THR A 47 16.04 -9.37 17.51
CA THR A 47 15.67 -9.04 18.89
C THR A 47 14.64 -10.01 19.46
N ASN A 48 13.84 -10.63 18.60
CA ASN A 48 12.85 -11.61 18.98
C ASN A 48 12.62 -12.61 17.84
N ALA A 49 12.42 -13.88 18.17
CA ALA A 49 11.99 -14.91 17.23
C ALA A 49 11.13 -15.93 17.97
N ILE A 50 9.83 -15.98 17.64
CA ILE A 50 8.86 -16.81 18.35
C ILE A 50 7.92 -17.50 17.37
N THR A 51 7.60 -18.77 17.64
CA THR A 51 6.53 -19.46 16.93
C THR A 51 5.17 -18.93 17.39
N VAL A 52 4.34 -18.51 16.44
CA VAL A 52 2.96 -18.06 16.66
C VAL A 52 2.02 -19.15 16.15
N THR A 53 1.19 -19.69 17.05
CA THR A 53 0.21 -20.73 16.73
C THR A 53 -1.13 -20.12 16.33
N GLN A 54 -1.53 -20.31 15.07
CA GLN A 54 -2.82 -19.90 14.52
C GLN A 54 -3.30 -20.96 13.52
N VAL A 55 -4.32 -20.65 12.70
CA VAL A 55 -4.81 -21.53 11.62
C VAL A 55 -3.66 -21.96 10.70
N GLN A 56 -2.77 -21.02 10.35
CA GLN A 56 -1.46 -21.29 9.78
C GLN A 56 -0.40 -20.81 10.78
N SER A 57 0.34 -21.74 11.40
CA SER A 57 1.44 -21.36 12.29
C SER A 57 2.60 -20.75 11.50
N TYR A 58 3.27 -19.77 12.10
CA TYR A 58 4.41 -19.08 11.52
C TYR A 58 5.44 -18.67 12.58
N CYS A 59 6.69 -18.54 12.19
CA CYS A 59 7.73 -17.91 12.99
C CYS A 59 7.67 -16.39 12.80
N LYS A 60 7.50 -15.64 13.89
CA LYS A 60 7.55 -14.19 13.91
C LYS A 60 8.94 -13.74 14.36
N VAL A 61 9.64 -13.05 13.48
CA VAL A 61 10.96 -12.49 13.71
C VAL A 61 10.84 -10.97 13.79
N MET A 62 11.50 -10.37 14.78
CA MET A 62 11.70 -8.93 14.87
C MET A 62 13.17 -8.63 15.01
N GLY A 63 13.61 -7.51 14.46
CA GLY A 63 15.00 -7.10 14.55
C GLY A 63 15.23 -5.65 14.20
N VAL A 64 16.51 -5.29 14.25
CA VAL A 64 17.02 -3.97 13.89
C VAL A 64 18.13 -4.14 12.86
N ILE A 65 18.07 -3.36 11.80
CA ILE A 65 19.10 -3.24 10.77
C ILE A 65 19.80 -1.89 10.95
N GLY A 66 21.13 -1.89 10.96
CA GLY A 66 21.90 -0.69 11.28
C GLY A 66 21.58 -0.16 12.66
N LYS A 67 21.58 1.18 12.75
CA LYS A 67 21.32 1.91 13.98
C LYS A 67 19.88 1.74 14.49
N GLU A 68 18.90 1.85 13.60
CA GLU A 68 17.50 2.03 14.03
C GLU A 68 16.41 1.60 13.03
N ILE A 69 16.72 0.87 11.95
CA ILE A 69 15.68 0.34 11.04
C ILE A 69 15.05 -0.90 11.67
N ASN A 70 13.87 -0.76 12.27
CA ASN A 70 13.17 -1.90 12.84
C ASN A 70 12.39 -2.63 11.74
N PHE A 71 12.35 -3.96 11.83
CA PHE A 71 11.60 -4.78 10.90
C PHE A 71 10.85 -5.92 11.60
N GLU A 72 9.82 -6.40 10.93
CA GLU A 72 9.13 -7.65 11.22
C GLU A 72 9.24 -8.56 10.00
N LEU A 73 9.44 -9.85 10.23
CA LEU A 73 9.40 -10.90 9.22
C LEU A 73 8.57 -12.07 9.75
N LEU A 74 7.56 -12.48 8.98
CA LEU A 74 6.67 -13.59 9.28
C LEU A 74 6.97 -14.74 8.32
N LEU A 75 7.31 -15.90 8.87
CA LEU A 75 7.78 -17.07 8.13
C LEU A 75 6.81 -18.24 8.37
N PRO A 76 5.89 -18.55 7.45
CA PRO A 76 4.92 -19.64 7.63
C PRO A 76 5.62 -21.01 7.69
N LEU A 77 5.10 -21.94 8.50
CA LEU A 77 5.66 -23.30 8.54
C LEU A 77 5.43 -24.06 7.22
N ASP A 78 4.28 -23.83 6.56
CA ASP A 78 4.00 -24.31 5.19
C ASP A 78 4.25 -23.16 4.21
N TRP A 79 5.52 -22.96 3.83
CA TRP A 79 5.92 -21.87 2.95
C TRP A 79 5.76 -22.23 1.47
N ASN A 80 5.09 -21.36 0.72
CA ASN A 80 4.82 -21.54 -0.70
C ASN A 80 5.96 -21.07 -1.63
N ARG A 81 7.15 -20.79 -1.06
CA ARG A 81 8.35 -20.24 -1.73
C ARG A 81 8.25 -18.80 -2.21
N ILE A 82 7.21 -18.06 -1.85
CA ILE A 82 7.04 -16.67 -2.23
C ILE A 82 7.29 -15.75 -1.03
N TYR A 83 8.02 -14.67 -1.28
CA TYR A 83 8.23 -13.57 -0.34
C TYR A 83 7.41 -12.35 -0.77
N VAL A 84 6.73 -11.69 0.17
CA VAL A 84 6.00 -10.44 -0.09
C VAL A 84 6.34 -9.39 0.98
N MET A 85 6.94 -8.28 0.57
CA MET A 85 7.14 -7.13 1.46
C MET A 85 5.94 -6.18 1.38
N GLY A 86 5.41 -5.81 2.54
CA GLY A 86 4.36 -4.80 2.66
C GLY A 86 4.94 -3.41 2.91
N GLY A 87 4.55 -2.43 2.09
CA GLY A 87 4.86 -1.02 2.30
C GLY A 87 4.08 -0.40 3.47
N GLY A 88 4.52 0.79 3.90
CA GLY A 88 3.88 1.56 4.98
C GLY A 88 3.14 2.81 4.49
N GLY A 89 2.49 3.54 5.39
CA GLY A 89 1.75 4.79 5.11
C GLY A 89 2.31 6.03 5.82
N GLY A 90 1.99 7.21 5.28
CA GLY A 90 2.40 8.50 5.87
C GLY A 90 3.93 8.66 5.97
N PHE A 91 4.39 9.25 7.07
CA PHE A 91 5.81 9.33 7.42
C PHE A 91 6.26 8.11 8.25
N VAL A 92 6.04 6.89 7.74
CA VAL A 92 6.21 5.59 8.43
C VAL A 92 7.20 5.65 9.60
N GLY A 93 6.74 5.53 10.85
CA GLY A 93 7.58 5.58 12.07
C GLY A 93 7.16 4.52 13.09
N THR A 94 6.57 3.44 12.57
CA THR A 94 6.17 2.21 13.26
C THR A 94 6.33 1.06 12.28
N VAL A 95 6.65 -0.15 12.76
CA VAL A 95 6.81 -1.31 11.87
C VAL A 95 5.47 -1.63 11.22
N GLN A 96 5.39 -1.41 9.91
CA GLN A 96 4.20 -1.63 9.10
C GLN A 96 4.48 -2.69 8.05
N ASN A 97 3.55 -3.63 7.89
CA ASN A 97 3.59 -4.69 6.90
C ASN A 97 2.19 -4.86 6.31
N MET A 98 1.91 -4.18 5.20
CA MET A 98 0.62 -4.29 4.50
C MET A 98 0.33 -5.72 3.97
N ALA A 99 1.37 -6.55 3.83
CA ALA A 99 1.27 -7.93 3.39
C ALA A 99 1.12 -8.94 4.55
N ALA A 100 1.12 -8.51 5.82
CA ALA A 100 1.20 -9.42 6.97
C ALA A 100 0.18 -10.56 6.95
N GLY A 101 -1.07 -10.28 6.53
CA GLY A 101 -2.14 -11.28 6.44
C GLY A 101 -1.85 -12.41 5.45
N LYS A 102 -0.97 -12.19 4.46
CA LYS A 102 -0.56 -13.19 3.46
C LYS A 102 0.26 -14.33 4.06
N VAL A 103 0.76 -14.19 5.28
CA VAL A 103 1.36 -15.32 6.01
C VAL A 103 0.41 -16.51 6.12
N ASN A 104 -0.90 -16.26 6.24
CA ASN A 104 -1.93 -17.31 6.32
C ASN A 104 -2.16 -18.04 5.00
N GLU A 105 -1.66 -17.49 3.88
CA GLU A 105 -1.70 -18.09 2.55
C GLU A 105 -0.36 -18.77 2.19
N GLY A 106 0.56 -18.87 3.16
CA GLY A 106 1.86 -19.52 2.99
C GLY A 106 2.96 -18.62 2.45
N PHE A 107 2.76 -17.30 2.35
CA PHE A 107 3.80 -16.34 1.95
C PHE A 107 4.70 -15.97 3.13
N ALA A 108 6.01 -15.90 2.92
CA ALA A 108 6.87 -15.18 3.85
C ALA A 108 6.61 -13.68 3.68
N THR A 109 6.46 -12.91 4.76
CA THR A 109 6.12 -11.47 4.64
C THR A 109 6.95 -10.61 5.55
N SER A 110 7.28 -9.39 5.13
CA SER A 110 8.01 -8.45 5.98
C SER A 110 7.53 -7.02 5.87
N GLY A 111 7.93 -6.22 6.84
CA GLY A 111 7.70 -4.78 6.85
C GLY A 111 8.68 -4.06 7.76
N THR A 112 8.70 -2.74 7.69
CA THR A 112 9.68 -1.90 8.40
C THR A 112 9.05 -0.61 8.93
N ASP A 113 9.69 0.00 9.93
CA ASP A 113 9.38 1.36 10.39
C ASP A 113 10.14 2.45 9.62
N THR A 114 10.92 2.07 8.62
CA THR A 114 11.75 2.99 7.83
C THR A 114 12.81 3.77 8.60
N GLY A 115 13.25 3.27 9.76
CA GLY A 115 14.44 3.79 10.43
C GLY A 115 14.20 5.02 11.30
N HIS A 116 13.01 5.15 11.89
CA HIS A 116 12.71 6.14 12.91
C HIS A 116 11.42 5.81 13.65
N LYS A 117 11.18 6.53 14.76
CA LYS A 117 9.89 6.54 15.45
C LYS A 117 9.22 7.88 15.24
N THR A 118 7.89 7.89 15.15
CA THR A 118 7.11 9.12 15.06
C THR A 118 6.34 9.40 16.37
N ALA A 119 6.24 10.67 16.76
CA ALA A 119 5.47 11.12 17.92
C ALA A 119 3.94 11.09 17.68
N GLY A 120 3.49 10.85 16.44
CA GLY A 120 2.08 10.77 16.07
C GLY A 120 1.88 10.78 14.56
N LEU A 121 0.64 10.53 14.11
CA LEU A 121 0.28 10.61 12.69
C LEU A 121 0.61 12.00 12.14
N GLY A 122 1.48 12.06 11.13
CA GLY A 122 1.86 13.30 10.45
C GLY A 122 3.08 14.04 11.01
N SER A 123 3.71 13.56 12.10
CA SER A 123 4.93 14.21 12.61
C SER A 123 6.15 13.86 11.76
N ALA A 124 6.89 14.89 11.35
CA ALA A 124 8.12 14.79 10.55
C ALA A 124 9.37 15.32 11.30
N ASP A 125 9.26 15.55 12.61
CA ASP A 125 10.34 16.03 13.48
C ASP A 125 11.56 15.09 13.48
N TRP A 126 11.33 13.80 13.31
CA TRP A 126 12.36 12.77 13.17
C TRP A 126 13.35 13.04 12.02
N ALA A 127 12.94 13.81 11.00
CA ALA A 127 13.72 14.09 9.80
C ALA A 127 14.59 15.34 9.94
N LEU A 128 14.25 16.25 10.86
CA LEU A 128 14.91 17.54 10.98
C LEU A 128 16.38 17.37 11.37
N ASN A 129 17.29 17.80 10.49
CA ASN A 129 18.74 17.65 10.64
C ASN A 129 19.25 16.20 10.77
N GLU A 130 18.46 15.22 10.35
CA GLU A 130 18.78 13.78 10.46
C GLU A 130 18.83 13.13 9.07
N MET A 131 19.94 13.33 8.34
CA MET A 131 20.08 12.87 6.95
C MET A 131 19.96 11.34 6.81
N GLU A 132 20.49 10.58 7.76
CA GLU A 132 20.40 9.11 7.73
C GLU A 132 18.93 8.64 7.75
N ARG A 133 18.09 9.28 8.59
CA ARG A 133 16.66 8.96 8.66
C ARG A 133 15.93 9.37 7.39
N GLN A 134 16.27 10.53 6.81
CA GLN A 134 15.71 10.95 5.52
C GLN A 134 16.04 9.94 4.42
N VAL A 135 17.27 9.43 4.38
CA VAL A 135 17.71 8.39 3.43
C VAL A 135 16.98 7.07 3.67
N ASN A 136 16.84 6.65 4.93
CA ASN A 136 16.11 5.45 5.32
C ASN A 136 14.64 5.51 4.87
N PHE A 137 13.93 6.60 5.18
CA PHE A 137 12.54 6.83 4.76
C PHE A 137 12.39 6.97 3.23
N GLY A 138 13.35 7.64 2.60
CA GLY A 138 13.34 7.92 1.18
C GLY A 138 13.42 6.64 0.34
N HIS A 139 14.36 5.75 0.66
CA HIS A 139 14.58 4.53 -0.11
C HIS A 139 15.29 3.39 0.64
N LEU A 140 16.22 3.70 1.56
CA LEU A 140 17.20 2.70 2.00
C LEU A 140 16.61 1.61 2.92
N ALA A 141 15.66 1.96 3.79
CA ALA A 141 15.17 1.01 4.79
C ALA A 141 14.34 -0.13 4.19
N VAL A 142 13.61 0.15 3.11
CA VAL A 142 12.81 -0.85 2.39
C VAL A 142 13.75 -1.87 1.74
N HIS A 143 14.66 -1.41 0.88
CA HIS A 143 15.70 -2.24 0.28
C HIS A 143 16.47 -3.10 1.29
N ARG A 144 16.99 -2.48 2.36
CA ARG A 144 17.75 -3.22 3.38
C ARG A 144 16.91 -4.29 4.07
N THR A 145 15.64 -4.02 4.32
CA THR A 145 14.72 -4.99 4.91
C THR A 145 14.40 -6.13 3.93
N ALA A 146 14.31 -5.86 2.63
CA ALA A 146 14.14 -6.88 1.60
C ALA A 146 15.33 -7.85 1.58
N GLU A 147 16.55 -7.33 1.50
CA GLU A 147 17.78 -8.13 1.47
C GLU A 147 17.98 -8.96 2.74
N VAL A 148 17.77 -8.33 3.92
CA VAL A 148 17.86 -9.03 5.20
C VAL A 148 16.78 -10.11 5.33
N SER A 149 15.56 -9.83 4.88
CA SER A 149 14.47 -10.82 4.91
C SER A 149 14.80 -12.03 4.05
N LYS A 150 15.29 -11.83 2.82
CA LYS A 150 15.73 -12.92 1.93
C LYS A 150 16.84 -13.75 2.56
N ALA A 151 17.82 -13.13 3.21
CA ALA A 151 18.90 -13.84 3.90
C ALA A 151 18.40 -14.69 5.08
N ILE A 152 17.46 -14.16 5.88
CA ILE A 152 16.82 -14.90 6.97
C ILE A 152 15.98 -16.06 6.41
N ILE A 153 15.19 -15.83 5.36
CA ILE A 153 14.40 -16.86 4.65
C ILE A 153 15.31 -17.99 4.17
N GLY A 154 16.41 -17.65 3.49
CA GLY A 154 17.41 -18.61 3.01
C GLY A 154 18.01 -19.45 4.13
N SER A 155 18.26 -18.84 5.29
CA SER A 155 18.79 -19.54 6.48
C SER A 155 17.74 -20.42 7.16
N TYR A 156 16.49 -19.94 7.26
CA TYR A 156 15.40 -20.61 7.97
C TYR A 156 14.89 -21.84 7.20
N TYR A 157 14.64 -21.71 5.89
CA TYR A 157 14.11 -22.79 5.05
C TYR A 157 15.17 -23.55 4.26
N GLY A 158 16.45 -23.12 4.31
CA GLY A 158 17.53 -23.67 3.47
C GLY A 158 17.35 -23.39 1.97
N LYS A 159 16.42 -22.49 1.60
CA LYS A 159 16.08 -22.14 0.23
C LYS A 159 15.74 -20.65 0.12
N TRP A 160 16.19 -20.04 -0.97
CA TRP A 160 15.82 -18.67 -1.33
C TRP A 160 14.38 -18.60 -1.84
N PRO A 161 13.69 -17.43 -1.74
CA PRO A 161 12.42 -17.23 -2.43
C PRO A 161 12.54 -17.55 -3.91
N GLU A 162 11.53 -18.23 -4.45
CA GLU A 162 11.42 -18.43 -5.90
C GLU A 162 10.93 -17.16 -6.60
N TYR A 163 10.05 -16.42 -5.93
CA TYR A 163 9.61 -15.09 -6.34
C TYR A 163 9.51 -14.16 -5.11
N SER A 164 9.80 -12.89 -5.34
CA SER A 164 9.69 -11.80 -4.37
C SER A 164 8.77 -10.71 -4.90
N TYR A 165 7.79 -10.29 -4.11
CA TYR A 165 6.85 -9.23 -4.47
C TYR A 165 6.88 -8.08 -3.47
N PHE A 166 6.57 -6.88 -3.95
CA PHE A 166 6.28 -5.74 -3.08
C PHE A 166 4.83 -5.30 -3.28
N MET A 167 4.14 -4.95 -2.20
CA MET A 167 2.83 -4.30 -2.29
C MET A 167 2.70 -3.14 -1.31
N GLY A 168 2.19 -2.01 -1.79
CA GLY A 168 1.96 -0.84 -0.95
C GLY A 168 0.96 0.13 -1.56
N CYS A 169 0.36 0.96 -0.69
CA CYS A 169 -0.56 2.03 -1.07
C CYS A 169 -0.11 3.36 -0.43
N SER A 170 -0.40 4.52 -1.04
CA SER A 170 0.03 5.84 -0.54
C SER A 170 1.56 5.94 -0.48
N ARG A 171 2.17 6.21 0.69
CA ARG A 171 3.63 6.16 0.85
C ARG A 171 4.18 4.81 0.41
N GLY A 172 3.46 3.72 0.66
CA GLY A 172 3.83 2.37 0.23
C GLY A 172 3.83 2.22 -1.28
N GLY A 173 2.93 2.88 -2.00
CA GLY A 173 3.00 2.95 -3.47
C GLY A 173 4.21 3.77 -3.94
N GLY A 174 4.57 4.82 -3.21
CA GLY A 174 5.82 5.57 -3.45
C GLY A 174 7.08 4.72 -3.20
N GLN A 175 7.09 3.91 -2.14
CA GLN A 175 8.13 2.93 -1.85
C GLN A 175 8.22 1.88 -2.97
N ALA A 176 7.08 1.35 -3.42
CA ALA A 176 6.98 0.43 -4.54
C ALA A 176 7.64 0.98 -5.82
N MET A 177 7.34 2.24 -6.18
CA MET A 177 7.97 2.90 -7.33
C MET A 177 9.46 3.16 -7.11
N MET A 178 9.88 3.48 -5.89
CA MET A 178 11.30 3.67 -5.55
C MET A 178 12.09 2.36 -5.71
N GLU A 179 11.55 1.23 -5.24
CA GLU A 179 12.15 -0.09 -5.44
C GLU A 179 12.29 -0.41 -6.93
N ALA A 180 11.24 -0.18 -7.73
CA ALA A 180 11.31 -0.38 -9.18
C ALA A 180 12.41 0.45 -9.87
N GLN A 181 12.62 1.69 -9.43
CA GLN A 181 13.54 2.63 -10.07
C GLN A 181 14.98 2.49 -9.59
N ARG A 182 15.19 2.24 -8.29
CA ARG A 182 16.51 2.29 -7.64
C ARG A 182 17.06 0.91 -7.30
N TYR A 183 16.18 -0.05 -7.03
CA TYR A 183 16.53 -1.40 -6.59
C TYR A 183 15.79 -2.45 -7.44
N PRO A 184 15.98 -2.47 -8.77
CA PRO A 184 15.16 -3.26 -9.69
C PRO A 184 15.30 -4.78 -9.49
N ASN A 185 16.27 -5.24 -8.69
CA ASN A 185 16.49 -6.65 -8.39
C ASN A 185 15.87 -7.08 -7.05
N ASP A 186 15.25 -6.16 -6.30
CA ASP A 186 14.68 -6.49 -5.00
C ASP A 186 13.40 -7.33 -5.13
N PHE A 187 12.61 -7.11 -6.20
CA PHE A 187 11.32 -7.77 -6.39
C PHE A 187 11.07 -8.11 -7.87
N ASP A 188 10.49 -9.29 -8.11
CA ASP A 188 10.06 -9.75 -9.42
C ASP A 188 8.72 -9.11 -9.86
N GLY A 189 7.92 -8.64 -8.89
CA GLY A 189 6.64 -7.99 -9.16
C GLY A 189 6.27 -6.96 -8.09
N ILE A 190 5.65 -5.86 -8.51
CA ILE A 190 5.36 -4.71 -7.64
C ILE A 190 3.91 -4.25 -7.84
N ILE A 191 3.19 -4.07 -6.73
CA ILE A 191 1.85 -3.48 -6.68
C ILE A 191 1.95 -2.10 -6.02
N ALA A 192 1.81 -1.04 -6.83
CA ALA A 192 1.88 0.36 -6.39
C ALA A 192 0.50 1.03 -6.44
N GLY A 193 -0.21 1.05 -5.30
CA GLY A 193 -1.48 1.75 -5.16
C GLY A 193 -1.30 3.22 -4.76
N ALA A 194 -2.07 4.14 -5.35
CA ALA A 194 -2.08 5.58 -5.04
C ALA A 194 -0.68 6.14 -4.68
N PRO A 195 0.33 5.97 -5.55
CA PRO A 195 1.72 6.12 -5.15
C PRO A 195 2.06 7.57 -4.80
N ALA A 196 2.51 7.82 -3.57
CA ALA A 196 3.10 9.09 -3.17
C ALA A 196 4.59 9.13 -3.59
N PHE A 197 4.82 9.11 -4.91
CA PHE A 197 6.16 9.03 -5.50
C PHE A 197 6.83 10.41 -5.62
N ASP A 198 6.06 11.44 -6.00
CA ASP A 198 6.53 12.83 -6.00
C ASP A 198 6.23 13.49 -4.64
N TRP A 199 7.04 13.11 -3.65
CA TRP A 199 6.82 13.49 -2.25
C TRP A 199 6.87 15.01 -2.02
N VAL A 200 7.72 15.72 -2.77
CA VAL A 200 7.90 17.16 -2.63
C VAL A 200 6.70 17.90 -3.22
N SER A 201 6.28 17.55 -4.43
CA SER A 201 5.15 18.23 -5.07
C SER A 201 3.85 18.02 -4.29
N ILE A 202 3.61 16.81 -3.75
CA ILE A 202 2.46 16.52 -2.88
C ILE A 202 2.48 17.42 -1.64
N ALA A 203 3.65 17.63 -1.01
CA ALA A 203 3.76 18.47 0.17
C ALA A 203 3.47 19.95 -0.15
N VAL A 204 3.95 20.44 -1.30
CA VAL A 204 3.69 21.82 -1.74
C VAL A 204 2.23 22.02 -2.11
N GLU A 205 1.61 21.07 -2.81
CA GLU A 205 0.18 21.10 -3.13
C GLU A 205 -0.68 21.12 -1.86
N ALA A 206 -0.33 20.32 -0.85
CA ALA A 206 -1.02 20.32 0.44
C ALA A 206 -0.94 21.69 1.15
N ILE A 207 0.21 22.38 1.06
CA ILE A 207 0.37 23.75 1.59
C ILE A 207 -0.52 24.74 0.83
N GLN A 208 -0.51 24.70 -0.51
CA GLN A 208 -1.36 25.57 -1.34
C GLN A 208 -2.85 25.37 -1.00
N ASN A 209 -3.30 24.11 -0.97
CA ASN A 209 -4.70 23.78 -0.70
C ASN A 209 -5.11 24.24 0.70
N THR A 210 -4.22 24.10 1.68
CA THR A 210 -4.46 24.59 3.05
C THR A 210 -4.59 26.11 3.08
N GLN A 211 -3.70 26.84 2.42
CA GLN A 211 -3.76 28.31 2.36
C GLN A 211 -5.01 28.82 1.63
N ALA A 212 -5.44 28.12 0.57
CA ALA A 212 -6.64 28.49 -0.17
C ALA A 212 -7.91 28.34 0.68
N VAL A 213 -8.01 27.26 1.46
CA VAL A 213 -9.20 26.95 2.27
C VAL A 213 -9.20 27.65 3.63
N TYR A 214 -8.01 27.96 4.17
CA TYR A 214 -7.81 28.58 5.49
C TYR A 214 -6.99 29.87 5.39
N PRO A 215 -7.45 30.89 4.66
CA PRO A 215 -6.67 32.10 4.37
C PRO A 215 -6.38 32.97 5.60
N ALA A 216 -7.16 32.83 6.68
CA ALA A 216 -7.00 33.64 7.89
C ALA A 216 -6.54 32.82 9.10
N LYS A 217 -7.17 31.67 9.38
CA LYS A 217 -6.84 30.78 10.49
C LYS A 217 -7.09 29.32 10.11
N LEU A 218 -6.21 28.42 10.53
CA LEU A 218 -6.32 26.97 10.27
C LEU A 218 -7.54 26.30 10.92
N THR A 219 -8.23 26.99 11.82
CA THR A 219 -9.48 26.53 12.47
C THR A 219 -10.73 27.01 11.75
N GLU A 220 -10.61 27.93 10.79
CA GLU A 220 -11.72 28.62 10.15
C GLU A 220 -11.65 28.43 8.63
N SER A 221 -12.24 27.32 8.15
CA SER A 221 -12.37 27.06 6.72
C SER A 221 -13.36 28.01 6.08
N ILE A 222 -13.02 28.57 4.91
CA ILE A 222 -13.98 29.32 4.09
C ILE A 222 -14.98 28.41 3.39
N LEU A 223 -14.69 27.11 3.26
CA LEU A 223 -15.61 26.11 2.70
C LEU A 223 -16.24 25.28 3.83
N THR A 224 -17.56 25.18 3.84
CA THR A 224 -18.31 24.33 4.79
C THR A 224 -18.69 23.01 4.14
N LYS A 225 -19.14 22.04 4.95
CA LYS A 225 -19.67 20.76 4.44
C LYS A 225 -20.81 20.95 3.42
N GLU A 226 -21.63 21.98 3.60
CA GLU A 226 -22.74 22.29 2.68
C GLU A 226 -22.19 22.76 1.31
N HIS A 227 -21.16 23.61 1.32
CA HIS A 227 -20.48 24.02 0.09
C HIS A 227 -19.90 22.81 -0.66
N ILE A 228 -19.27 21.86 0.05
CA ILE A 228 -18.72 20.65 -0.57
C ILE A 228 -19.83 19.79 -1.19
N LYS A 229 -20.99 19.68 -0.53
CA LYS A 229 -22.15 18.96 -1.07
C LYS A 229 -22.68 19.60 -2.36
N ILE A 230 -22.88 20.92 -2.36
CA ILE A 230 -23.35 21.66 -3.54
C ILE A 230 -22.35 21.53 -4.70
N LEU A 231 -21.04 21.63 -4.40
CA LEU A 231 -19.98 21.44 -5.39
C LEU A 231 -20.03 20.02 -5.97
N HIS A 232 -20.13 19.00 -5.12
CA HIS A 232 -20.23 17.60 -5.55
C HIS A 232 -21.42 17.34 -6.48
N GLU A 233 -22.61 17.83 -6.11
CA GLU A 233 -23.82 17.70 -6.94
C GLU A 233 -23.68 18.44 -8.28
N ALA A 234 -23.09 19.65 -8.27
CA ALA A 234 -22.83 20.41 -9.48
C ALA A 234 -21.85 19.69 -10.42
N VAL A 235 -20.77 19.10 -9.87
CA VAL A 235 -19.78 18.33 -10.62
C VAL A 235 -20.42 17.09 -11.23
N LEU A 236 -21.17 16.29 -10.45
CA LEU A 236 -21.87 15.11 -10.99
C LEU A 236 -22.85 15.49 -12.09
N LYS A 237 -23.61 16.57 -11.93
CA LYS A 237 -24.56 17.04 -12.95
C LYS A 237 -23.89 17.29 -14.31
N GLN A 238 -22.63 17.77 -14.30
CA GLN A 238 -21.87 18.04 -15.51
C GLN A 238 -21.07 16.82 -16.01
N CYS A 239 -20.57 15.99 -15.10
CA CYS A 239 -19.49 15.05 -15.40
C CYS A 239 -19.83 13.56 -15.30
N ASP A 240 -20.91 13.18 -14.61
CA ASP A 240 -21.34 11.78 -14.45
C ASP A 240 -21.53 11.11 -15.82
N LEU A 241 -22.32 11.73 -16.70
CA LEU A 241 -22.66 11.16 -18.01
C LEU A 241 -21.51 11.19 -19.05
N ILE A 242 -20.32 11.69 -18.73
CA ILE A 242 -19.21 11.80 -19.70
C ILE A 242 -18.72 10.41 -20.14
N ASP A 243 -18.83 9.40 -19.30
CA ASP A 243 -18.48 8.02 -19.63
C ASP A 243 -19.64 7.22 -20.27
N GLY A 244 -20.80 7.86 -20.47
CA GLY A 244 -21.98 7.27 -21.09
C GLY A 244 -22.95 6.60 -20.12
N VAL A 245 -22.64 6.55 -18.83
CA VAL A 245 -23.52 6.02 -17.78
C VAL A 245 -23.86 7.14 -16.79
N ARG A 246 -25.06 7.08 -16.19
CA ARG A 246 -25.46 8.01 -15.12
C ARG A 246 -25.63 7.20 -13.84
N ASP A 247 -24.56 7.05 -13.09
CA ASP A 247 -24.50 6.20 -11.89
C ASP A 247 -23.87 6.93 -10.68
N SER A 248 -23.67 8.24 -10.79
CA SER A 248 -22.99 9.08 -9.79
C SER A 248 -21.51 8.73 -9.58
N ILE A 249 -20.88 8.09 -10.57
CA ILE A 249 -19.45 7.79 -10.59
C ILE A 249 -18.84 8.51 -11.79
N ILE A 250 -17.69 9.16 -11.57
CA ILE A 250 -16.95 9.80 -12.67
C ILE A 250 -15.83 8.82 -13.08
N ASN A 251 -16.08 7.94 -14.05
CA ASN A 251 -15.06 6.97 -14.50
C ASN A 251 -13.97 7.64 -15.36
N ASN A 252 -14.24 8.81 -15.93
CA ASN A 252 -13.25 9.61 -16.66
C ASN A 252 -13.08 11.03 -16.05
N PRO A 253 -12.38 11.17 -14.90
CA PRO A 253 -12.16 12.47 -14.28
C PRO A 253 -11.39 13.45 -15.17
N ALA A 254 -10.44 12.98 -15.97
CA ALA A 254 -9.65 13.85 -16.86
C ALA A 254 -10.48 14.50 -17.98
N GLY A 255 -11.56 13.82 -18.40
CA GLY A 255 -12.53 14.33 -19.37
C GLY A 255 -13.52 15.35 -18.78
N CYS A 256 -13.68 15.42 -17.45
CA CYS A 256 -14.56 16.37 -16.78
C CYS A 256 -13.99 17.79 -16.88
N LYS A 257 -14.58 18.62 -17.74
CA LYS A 257 -14.31 20.07 -17.82
C LYS A 257 -15.40 20.82 -17.06
N PHE A 258 -15.29 20.79 -15.72
CA PHE A 258 -16.29 21.42 -14.86
C PHE A 258 -16.33 22.94 -15.04
N ASP A 259 -17.50 23.46 -15.42
CA ASP A 259 -17.77 24.90 -15.46
C ASP A 259 -18.22 25.41 -14.09
N PHE A 260 -17.30 26.10 -13.41
CA PHE A 260 -17.54 26.73 -12.12
C PHE A 260 -18.57 27.86 -12.16
N ALA A 261 -18.88 28.43 -13.35
CA ALA A 261 -19.92 29.47 -13.46
C ALA A 261 -21.33 28.94 -13.13
N THR A 262 -21.50 27.62 -13.09
CA THR A 262 -22.75 26.97 -12.68
C THR A 262 -22.97 26.96 -11.17
N LEU A 263 -21.97 27.30 -10.36
CA LEU A 263 -22.10 27.37 -8.91
C LEU A 263 -22.97 28.58 -8.51
N PRO A 264 -23.90 28.43 -7.55
CA PRO A 264 -24.73 29.53 -7.07
C PRO A 264 -23.85 30.60 -6.41
N VAL A 265 -23.93 31.86 -6.84
CA VAL A 265 -23.11 32.96 -6.31
C VAL A 265 -23.85 33.69 -5.18
N CYS A 266 -23.14 34.08 -4.13
CA CYS A 266 -23.73 34.79 -3.01
C CYS A 266 -24.13 36.23 -3.37
N PRO A 267 -25.36 36.68 -3.05
CA PRO A 267 -25.78 38.06 -3.28
C PRO A 267 -24.87 39.06 -2.58
N GLY A 268 -24.32 40.02 -3.34
CA GLY A 268 -23.40 41.02 -2.81
C GLY A 268 -22.12 40.46 -2.20
N ASP A 269 -21.74 39.22 -2.55
CA ASP A 269 -20.59 38.49 -1.99
C ASP A 269 -20.67 38.23 -0.47
N VAL A 270 -21.87 38.33 0.11
CA VAL A 270 -22.09 38.09 1.54
C VAL A 270 -22.14 36.58 1.79
N PRO A 271 -21.28 36.01 2.67
CA PRO A 271 -21.21 34.57 2.89
C PRO A 271 -22.57 33.95 3.29
N GLY A 272 -22.96 32.89 2.57
CA GLY A 272 -24.16 32.11 2.84
C GLY A 272 -23.85 30.61 2.86
N LYS A 273 -24.85 29.78 3.18
CA LYS A 273 -24.71 28.31 3.17
C LYS A 273 -25.01 27.67 1.81
N GLY A 274 -25.84 28.33 0.99
CA GLY A 274 -26.33 27.81 -0.29
C GLY A 274 -25.73 28.48 -1.53
N CYS A 275 -24.63 29.20 -1.36
CA CYS A 275 -24.00 30.00 -2.39
C CYS A 275 -22.50 30.11 -2.13
N PHE A 276 -21.73 30.51 -3.13
CA PHE A 276 -20.30 30.71 -3.05
C PHE A 276 -19.96 32.19 -3.23
N THR A 277 -19.08 32.70 -2.39
CA THR A 277 -18.42 33.99 -2.56
C THR A 277 -17.29 33.87 -3.58
N THR A 278 -16.81 35.00 -4.07
CA THR A 278 -15.67 35.11 -4.99
C THR A 278 -14.43 34.42 -4.41
N ALA A 279 -14.18 34.60 -3.11
CA ALA A 279 -13.06 33.96 -2.42
C ALA A 279 -13.21 32.43 -2.37
N GLN A 280 -14.42 31.92 -2.11
CA GLN A 280 -14.69 30.48 -2.09
C GLN A 280 -14.54 29.86 -3.47
N VAL A 281 -15.09 30.48 -4.53
CA VAL A 281 -14.91 29.99 -5.91
C VAL A 281 -13.42 30.02 -6.30
N LYS A 282 -12.69 31.08 -5.94
CA LYS A 282 -11.24 31.16 -6.19
C LYS A 282 -10.49 30.03 -5.51
N ALA A 283 -10.78 29.74 -4.24
CA ALA A 283 -10.12 28.65 -3.52
C ALA A 283 -10.39 27.28 -4.14
N ILE A 284 -11.62 27.02 -4.59
CA ILE A 284 -11.95 25.76 -5.29
C ILE A 284 -11.15 25.66 -6.60
N ARG A 285 -11.08 26.75 -7.38
CA ARG A 285 -10.28 26.77 -8.62
C ARG A 285 -8.80 26.49 -8.34
N THR A 286 -8.22 27.13 -7.33
CA THR A 286 -6.83 26.87 -6.92
C THR A 286 -6.57 25.39 -6.59
N ILE A 287 -7.54 24.68 -6.01
CA ILE A 287 -7.40 23.24 -5.75
C ILE A 287 -7.51 22.43 -7.05
N TYR A 288 -8.44 22.79 -7.94
CA TYR A 288 -8.66 22.06 -9.20
C TYR A 288 -7.55 22.26 -10.23
N ASP A 289 -6.97 23.46 -10.27
CA ASP A 289 -5.91 23.81 -11.22
C ASP A 289 -4.55 23.19 -10.82
N GLY A 290 -4.42 22.74 -9.55
CA GLY A 290 -3.19 22.20 -9.01
C GLY A 290 -2.16 23.28 -8.69
N PHE A 291 -0.97 22.85 -8.29
CA PHE A 291 0.16 23.75 -8.01
C PHE A 291 0.96 24.01 -9.29
N ASP A 292 1.19 25.28 -9.62
CA ASP A 292 2.05 25.72 -10.72
C ASP A 292 3.35 26.33 -10.16
N VAL A 293 4.49 25.73 -10.50
CA VAL A 293 5.84 26.23 -10.15
C VAL A 293 6.25 27.48 -10.93
N GLY A 294 5.41 27.97 -11.84
CA GLY A 294 5.64 29.18 -12.64
C GLY A 294 6.61 29.01 -13.81
N ASN A 295 7.02 27.76 -14.10
CA ASN A 295 8.05 27.46 -15.10
C ASN A 295 7.52 26.68 -16.32
N GLY A 296 6.21 26.42 -16.41
CA GLY A 296 5.59 25.80 -17.58
C GLY A 296 5.97 24.34 -17.85
N PHE A 297 6.41 23.61 -16.82
CA PHE A 297 6.64 22.17 -16.83
C PHE A 297 5.83 21.50 -15.74
#